data_AF-A0A958VBE7-F1
#
_entry.id   AF-A0A958VBE7-F1
#
_cell.length_a   1.000
_cell.length_b   1.000
_cell.length_c   1.000
_cell.angle_alpha   90.00
_cell.angle_beta   90.00
_cell.angle_gamma   90.00
#
_symmetry.space_group_name_H-M   'P 1'
#
loop_
_entity.id
_entity.type
_entity.pdbx_description
1 polymer ?
#
loop_
_entity_poly.entity_id
_entity_poly.type
_entity_poly.pdbx_seq_one_letter_code
_entity_poly.pdbx_strand_id
1 'polypeptide(L)'
;MPIDPMILNAMLDTFRGMAKDIESKGLQGEDVDKMNGALSRMEELGQQLSDINEFNGAIMQENLFGTFSDHYGKALASEAQATQEETGYDDATLLKQTVDALRYAVQRIREGKQEAIAIAEGYSQEASTQQTMDYLKRNSDQYGGITNSPMFDSKMNEALEEAREADQNDGRKRSELIHKEMDALFDEKGLIEPIEALIKLGEEPGMTLPLFLKIQIEKGMDKAMEGSAVVRDGMVYQLDMAKAWKTNPFEIEEKERILLAFDTLASKAKFGVPNSLEVTLADNRICRELEPKKIYWNELKDRFFNILDHLDSLIIANSQYFPSYAPYTMMATYNEKKEHAEYIKNCMPGIIKQEEKQLEKYFGVTFLEMFNHEIFKWEVEGNHIDYSQFYTEFLKNKVYPEAVPLQFLSANTISEFESTIHDKNVMFNPESYKVEERIVKMMNDKFGEGYYEQKFGRADFPQRNAAPWDINNFN
;
A
#
# COMPACT_ATOMS: atom_id res chain seq x y z
N MET A 1 10.54 2.88 24.49
CA MET A 1 9.30 3.57 24.91
C MET A 1 8.17 2.57 24.79
N PRO A 2 7.22 2.48 25.73
CA PRO A 2 6.08 1.59 25.59
C PRO A 2 5.34 1.86 24.27
N ILE A 3 4.74 0.82 23.69
CA ILE A 3 3.89 0.96 22.50
C ILE A 3 2.77 1.95 22.83
N ASP A 4 2.40 2.78 21.85
CA ASP A 4 1.34 3.75 22.01
C ASP A 4 0.04 3.07 22.49
N PRO A 5 -0.56 3.53 23.61
CA PRO A 5 -1.75 2.91 24.16
C PRO A 5 -2.91 2.79 23.16
N MET A 6 -3.04 3.71 22.20
CA MET A 6 -4.08 3.67 21.17
C MET A 6 -3.93 2.44 20.27
N ILE A 7 -2.69 2.06 19.94
CA ILE A 7 -2.36 0.90 19.11
C ILE A 7 -2.46 -0.39 19.94
N LEU A 8 -1.90 -0.37 21.15
CA LEU A 8 -1.90 -1.53 22.05
C LEU A 8 -3.33 -1.92 22.48
N ASN A 9 -4.18 -0.94 22.76
CA ASN A 9 -5.58 -1.16 23.15
C ASN A 9 -6.39 -1.77 22.01
N ALA A 10 -6.23 -1.29 20.76
CA ALA A 10 -6.91 -1.87 19.61
C ALA A 10 -6.62 -3.38 19.44
N MET A 11 -5.44 -3.85 19.87
CA MET A 11 -5.06 -5.26 19.79
C MET A 11 -5.50 -6.08 21.02
N LEU A 12 -5.43 -5.51 22.22
CA LEU A 12 -5.68 -6.23 23.48
C LEU A 12 -7.11 -6.08 24.02
N ASP A 13 -7.89 -5.11 23.55
CA ASP A 13 -9.23 -4.84 24.09
C ASP A 13 -10.20 -6.00 23.88
N THR A 14 -10.09 -6.74 22.78
CA THR A 14 -10.87 -7.98 22.56
C THR A 14 -10.56 -9.02 23.64
N PHE A 15 -9.29 -9.20 24.00
CA PHE A 15 -8.85 -10.14 25.04
C PHE A 15 -9.24 -9.69 26.44
N ARG A 16 -9.16 -8.39 26.72
CA ARG A 16 -9.67 -7.79 27.97
C ARG A 16 -11.18 -7.96 28.10
N GLY A 17 -11.92 -7.80 26.99
CA GLY A 17 -13.35 -8.05 26.92
C GLY A 17 -13.69 -9.50 27.26
N MET A 18 -12.95 -10.46 26.67
CA MET A 18 -13.10 -11.89 26.96
C MET A 18 -12.75 -12.24 28.42
N ALA A 19 -11.69 -11.65 28.98
CA ALA A 19 -11.33 -11.85 30.38
C ALA A 19 -12.41 -11.29 31.34
N LYS A 20 -12.97 -10.12 31.03
CA LYS A 20 -14.10 -9.55 31.78
C LYS A 20 -15.36 -10.41 31.68
N ASP A 21 -15.62 -11.04 30.52
CA ASP A 21 -16.74 -11.99 30.37
C ASP A 21 -16.60 -13.17 31.35
N ILE A 22 -15.42 -13.79 31.43
CA ILE A 22 -15.10 -14.86 32.39
C ILE A 22 -15.26 -14.38 33.85
N GLU A 23 -14.75 -13.19 34.18
CA GLU A 23 -14.88 -12.60 35.52
C GLU A 23 -16.35 -12.33 35.88
N SER A 24 -17.13 -11.80 34.93
CA SER A 24 -18.55 -11.51 35.12
C SER A 24 -19.41 -12.77 35.34
N LYS A 25 -18.97 -13.90 34.79
CA LYS A 25 -19.56 -15.23 35.00
C LYS A 25 -19.10 -15.89 36.31
N GLY A 26 -18.16 -15.27 37.03
CA GLY A 26 -17.65 -15.78 38.31
C GLY A 26 -16.80 -17.05 38.16
N LEU A 27 -16.27 -17.31 36.96
CA LEU A 27 -15.48 -18.50 36.68
C LEU A 27 -14.10 -18.41 37.31
N GLN A 28 -13.65 -19.51 37.91
CA GLN A 28 -12.36 -19.62 38.59
C GLN A 28 -11.72 -20.97 38.26
N GLY A 29 -10.39 -21.03 38.29
CA GLY A 29 -9.66 -22.28 38.08
C GLY A 29 -8.37 -22.09 37.28
N GLU A 30 -7.65 -23.20 37.10
CA GLU A 30 -6.31 -23.20 36.47
C GLU A 30 -6.32 -22.63 35.05
N ASP A 31 -7.38 -22.88 34.26
CA ASP A 31 -7.51 -22.34 32.91
C ASP A 31 -7.78 -20.81 32.92
N VAL A 32 -8.57 -20.31 33.88
CA VAL A 32 -8.79 -18.86 34.05
C VAL A 32 -7.49 -18.17 34.46
N ASP A 33 -6.72 -18.78 35.36
CA ASP A 33 -5.42 -18.25 35.80
C ASP A 33 -4.41 -18.21 34.65
N LYS A 34 -4.34 -19.26 33.83
CA LYS A 34 -3.45 -19.32 32.66
C LYS A 34 -3.85 -18.34 31.56
N MET A 35 -5.15 -18.16 31.32
CA MET A 35 -5.67 -17.16 30.39
C MET A 35 -5.30 -15.74 30.85
N ASN A 36 -5.54 -15.41 32.13
CA ASN A 36 -5.20 -14.10 32.69
C ASN A 36 -3.69 -13.88 32.74
N GLY A 37 -2.90 -14.93 33.00
CA GLY A 37 -1.45 -14.89 32.91
C GLY A 37 -0.94 -14.55 31.51
N ALA A 38 -1.52 -15.16 30.46
CA ALA A 38 -1.19 -14.84 29.07
C ALA A 38 -1.55 -13.39 28.72
N LEU A 39 -2.72 -12.90 29.14
CA LEU A 39 -3.12 -11.50 28.93
C LEU A 39 -2.17 -10.53 29.65
N SER A 40 -1.80 -10.83 30.90
CA SER A 40 -0.89 -10.00 31.68
C SER A 40 0.49 -9.93 31.03
N ARG A 41 0.95 -11.05 30.46
CA ARG A 41 2.20 -11.11 29.70
C ARG A 41 2.15 -10.29 28.41
N MET A 42 1.03 -10.32 27.69
CA MET A 42 0.82 -9.44 26.53
C MET A 42 0.87 -7.96 26.92
N GLU A 43 0.25 -7.58 28.04
CA GLU A 43 0.28 -6.19 28.53
C GLU A 43 1.69 -5.77 28.96
N GLU A 44 2.42 -6.65 29.61
CA GLU A 44 3.82 -6.43 30.01
C GLU A 44 4.72 -6.22 28.79
N LEU A 45 4.59 -7.05 27.75
CA LEU A 45 5.33 -6.91 26.49
C LEU A 45 5.02 -5.58 25.80
N GLY A 46 3.75 -5.13 25.82
CA GLY A 46 3.35 -3.84 25.27
C GLY A 46 3.95 -2.64 26.02
N GLN A 47 4.30 -2.81 27.29
CA GLN A 47 4.99 -1.80 28.10
C GLN A 47 6.52 -1.84 27.91
N GLN A 48 7.08 -3.02 27.66
CA GLN A 48 8.53 -3.25 27.52
C GLN A 48 9.05 -2.88 26.12
N LEU A 49 8.28 -3.20 25.08
CA LEU A 49 8.68 -3.04 23.69
C LEU A 49 8.23 -1.69 23.15
N SER A 50 8.97 -1.19 22.16
CA SER A 50 8.67 0.08 21.47
C SER A 50 8.27 -0.08 20.02
N ASP A 51 8.38 -1.29 19.48
CA ASP A 51 8.11 -1.63 18.09
C ASP A 51 7.01 -2.70 18.02
N ILE A 52 6.00 -2.44 17.18
CA ILE A 52 4.83 -3.29 17.04
C ILE A 52 5.14 -4.64 16.38
N ASN A 53 6.13 -4.70 15.50
CA ASN A 53 6.57 -5.93 14.84
C ASN A 53 7.36 -6.80 15.81
N GLU A 54 8.20 -6.20 16.65
CA GLU A 54 8.90 -6.90 17.73
C GLU A 54 7.91 -7.47 18.76
N PHE A 55 6.89 -6.69 19.11
CA PHE A 55 5.78 -7.14 19.97
C PHE A 55 4.99 -8.30 19.37
N ASN A 56 4.61 -8.21 18.10
CA ASN A 56 3.93 -9.30 17.40
C ASN A 56 4.82 -10.56 17.30
N GLY A 57 6.11 -10.38 17.06
CA GLY A 57 7.09 -11.46 17.06
C GLY A 57 7.18 -12.17 18.41
N ALA A 58 7.24 -11.40 19.51
CA ALA A 58 7.28 -11.93 20.87
C ALA A 58 5.99 -12.66 21.24
N ILE A 59 4.82 -12.11 20.90
CA ILE A 59 3.52 -12.76 21.11
C ILE A 59 3.43 -14.10 20.36
N MET A 60 3.90 -14.14 19.11
CA MET A 60 3.92 -15.36 18.31
C MET A 60 4.91 -16.39 18.86
N GLN A 61 6.11 -15.96 19.25
CA GLN A 61 7.15 -16.82 19.81
C GLN A 61 6.72 -17.45 21.14
N GLU A 62 6.05 -16.68 21.99
CA GLU A 62 5.50 -17.15 23.28
C GLU A 62 4.11 -17.82 23.11
N ASN A 63 3.57 -17.87 21.89
CA ASN A 63 2.24 -18.41 21.55
C ASN A 63 1.12 -17.86 22.46
N LEU A 64 1.16 -16.56 22.79
CA LEU A 64 0.28 -16.00 23.82
C LEU A 64 -1.18 -15.95 23.36
N PHE A 65 -1.45 -15.64 22.07
CA PHE A 65 -2.82 -15.65 21.53
C PHE A 65 -3.44 -17.05 21.53
N GLY A 66 -2.65 -18.06 21.13
CA GLY A 66 -3.07 -19.46 21.17
C GLY A 66 -3.34 -19.92 22.59
N THR A 67 -2.43 -19.58 23.52
CA THR A 67 -2.56 -19.93 24.94
C THR A 67 -3.79 -19.28 25.57
N PHE A 68 -4.01 -17.99 25.34
CA PHE A 68 -5.22 -17.30 25.82
C PHE A 68 -6.48 -17.98 25.28
N SER A 69 -6.56 -18.20 23.97
CA SER A 69 -7.78 -18.71 23.32
C SER A 69 -8.10 -20.16 23.71
N ASP A 70 -7.07 -21.01 23.84
CA ASP A 70 -7.21 -22.40 24.28
C ASP A 70 -7.73 -22.47 25.72
N HIS A 71 -7.15 -21.68 26.63
CA HIS A 71 -7.57 -21.66 28.03
C HIS A 71 -8.91 -20.93 28.25
N TYR A 72 -9.22 -19.89 27.46
CA TYR A 72 -10.56 -19.28 27.45
C TYR A 72 -11.63 -20.30 27.01
N GLY A 73 -11.37 -21.04 25.93
CA GLY A 73 -12.24 -22.12 25.47
C GLY A 73 -12.41 -23.23 26.51
N LYS A 74 -11.34 -23.62 27.21
CA LYS A 74 -11.38 -24.62 28.29
C LYS A 74 -12.09 -24.13 29.54
N ALA A 75 -11.97 -22.85 29.90
CA ALA A 75 -12.69 -22.26 31.02
C ALA A 75 -14.20 -22.26 30.76
N LEU A 76 -14.63 -21.87 29.55
CA LEU A 76 -16.03 -21.97 29.13
C LEU A 76 -16.51 -23.41 28.99
N ALA A 77 -15.67 -24.31 28.49
CA ALA A 77 -16.01 -25.73 28.40
C ALA A 77 -16.13 -26.37 29.80
N SER A 78 -15.31 -25.93 30.75
CA SER A 78 -15.36 -26.39 32.15
C SER A 78 -16.59 -25.83 32.87
N GLU A 79 -17.01 -24.60 32.59
CA GLU A 79 -18.30 -24.07 33.01
C GLU A 79 -19.45 -24.89 32.43
N ALA A 80 -19.41 -25.16 31.12
CA ALA A 80 -20.41 -25.98 30.45
C ALA A 80 -20.43 -27.40 31.05
N GLN A 81 -19.28 -27.98 31.38
CA GLN A 81 -19.16 -29.29 32.04
C GLN A 81 -19.63 -29.28 33.50
N ALA A 82 -19.30 -28.25 34.29
CA ALA A 82 -19.74 -28.11 35.68
C ALA A 82 -21.26 -27.87 35.78
N THR A 83 -21.83 -27.18 34.79
CA THR A 83 -23.28 -27.04 34.63
C THR A 83 -23.93 -28.34 34.11
N GLN A 84 -23.16 -29.19 33.42
CA GLN A 84 -23.58 -30.48 32.87
C GLN A 84 -23.38 -31.69 33.81
N GLU A 85 -22.59 -31.61 34.88
CA GLU A 85 -22.48 -32.70 35.87
C GLU A 85 -23.80 -32.91 36.65
N GLU A 86 -24.67 -31.90 36.72
CA GLU A 86 -26.04 -32.04 37.26
C GLU A 86 -27.09 -32.38 36.17
N THR A 87 -26.81 -32.19 34.88
CA THR A 87 -27.72 -32.47 33.76
C THR A 87 -26.92 -32.94 32.53
N GLY A 88 -26.90 -34.25 32.27
CA GLY A 88 -25.96 -34.88 31.31
C GLY A 88 -25.86 -34.25 29.91
N TYR A 89 -24.76 -34.58 29.22
CA TYR A 89 -24.36 -34.16 27.87
C TYR A 89 -25.52 -33.89 26.90
N ASP A 90 -25.79 -32.62 26.59
CA ASP A 90 -26.85 -32.18 25.68
C ASP A 90 -26.28 -31.61 24.37
N ASP A 91 -26.17 -32.48 23.36
CA ASP A 91 -25.77 -32.13 21.99
C ASP A 91 -26.61 -30.98 21.39
N ALA A 92 -27.88 -30.85 21.80
CA ALA A 92 -28.76 -29.81 21.29
C ALA A 92 -28.35 -28.42 21.80
N THR A 93 -27.89 -28.32 23.05
CA THR A 93 -27.40 -27.06 23.62
C THR A 93 -26.10 -26.60 22.93
N LEU A 94 -25.15 -27.50 22.69
CA LEU A 94 -23.89 -27.15 22.01
C LEU A 94 -24.08 -26.79 20.53
N LEU A 95 -24.96 -27.53 19.82
CA LEU A 95 -25.33 -27.19 18.44
C LEU A 95 -25.98 -25.81 18.40
N LYS A 96 -26.89 -25.51 19.34
CA LYS A 96 -27.51 -24.19 19.45
C LYS A 96 -26.48 -23.09 19.68
N GLN A 97 -25.54 -23.27 20.60
CA GLN A 97 -24.45 -22.30 20.84
C GLN A 97 -23.60 -22.07 19.59
N THR A 98 -23.34 -23.13 18.82
CA THR A 98 -22.59 -23.03 17.55
C THR A 98 -23.36 -22.23 16.51
N VAL A 99 -24.67 -22.50 16.35
CA VAL A 99 -25.53 -21.75 15.42
C VAL A 99 -25.69 -20.28 15.85
N ASP A 100 -25.83 -20.02 17.15
CA ASP A 100 -25.92 -18.67 17.70
C ASP A 100 -24.60 -17.88 17.47
N ALA A 101 -23.43 -18.53 17.60
CA ALA A 101 -22.15 -17.93 17.27
C ALA A 101 -22.02 -17.58 15.78
N LEU A 102 -22.52 -18.44 14.88
CA LEU A 102 -22.56 -18.15 13.44
C LEU A 102 -23.50 -16.96 13.13
N ARG A 103 -24.65 -16.87 13.81
CA ARG A 103 -25.56 -15.72 13.71
C ARG A 103 -24.90 -14.43 14.17
N TYR A 104 -24.17 -14.49 15.29
CA TYR A 104 -23.39 -13.36 15.77
C TYR A 104 -22.27 -12.96 14.79
N ALA A 105 -21.60 -13.92 14.15
CA ALA A 105 -20.60 -13.63 13.12
C ALA A 105 -21.20 -12.87 11.93
N VAL A 106 -22.37 -13.29 11.42
CA VAL A 106 -23.11 -12.56 10.38
C VAL A 106 -23.43 -11.14 10.82
N GLN A 107 -23.93 -10.99 12.06
CA GLN A 107 -24.22 -9.67 12.63
C GLN A 107 -22.96 -8.80 12.69
N ARG A 108 -21.84 -9.34 13.19
CA ARG A 108 -20.57 -8.60 13.27
C ARG A 108 -19.99 -8.23 11.91
N ILE A 109 -20.17 -9.04 10.87
CA ILE A 109 -19.76 -8.68 9.50
C ILE A 109 -20.57 -7.46 9.01
N ARG A 110 -21.89 -7.47 9.24
CA ARG A 110 -22.77 -6.34 8.87
C ARG A 110 -22.45 -5.08 9.67
N GLU A 111 -22.30 -5.22 10.98
CA GLU A 111 -21.90 -4.12 11.86
C GLU A 111 -20.52 -3.59 11.50
N GLY A 112 -19.55 -4.45 11.22
CA GLY A 112 -18.19 -4.07 10.82
C GLY A 112 -18.17 -3.24 9.54
N LYS A 113 -19.01 -3.55 8.55
CA LYS A 113 -19.19 -2.70 7.35
C LYS A 113 -19.68 -1.30 7.74
N GLN A 114 -20.69 -1.22 8.60
CA GLN A 114 -21.26 0.06 9.05
C GLN A 114 -20.29 0.85 9.94
N GLU A 115 -19.54 0.17 10.81
CA GLU A 115 -18.47 0.75 11.64
C GLU A 115 -17.37 1.33 10.74
N ALA A 116 -16.93 0.61 9.70
CA ALA A 116 -15.94 1.10 8.75
C ALA A 116 -16.43 2.34 7.98
N ILE A 117 -17.69 2.34 7.54
CA ILE A 117 -18.33 3.51 6.91
C ILE A 117 -18.36 4.68 7.89
N ALA A 118 -18.82 4.46 9.13
CA ALA A 118 -18.92 5.51 10.14
C ALA A 118 -17.55 6.10 10.51
N ILE A 119 -16.50 5.27 10.59
CA ILE A 119 -15.13 5.72 10.82
C ILE A 119 -14.65 6.57 9.64
N ALA A 120 -14.88 6.12 8.41
CA ALA A 120 -14.47 6.85 7.22
C ALA A 120 -15.24 8.18 7.05
N GLU A 121 -16.54 8.19 7.35
CA GLU A 121 -17.38 9.39 7.33
C GLU A 121 -17.03 10.36 8.46
N GLY A 122 -16.55 9.83 9.58
CA GLY A 122 -16.04 10.60 10.72
C GLY A 122 -14.65 11.21 10.52
N TYR A 123 -13.95 10.88 9.43
CA TYR A 123 -12.65 11.49 9.12
C TYR A 123 -12.83 12.99 8.87
N SER A 124 -12.01 13.80 9.57
CA SER A 124 -11.92 15.25 9.38
C SER A 124 -10.54 15.60 8.85
N GLN A 125 -10.53 16.29 7.71
CA GLN A 125 -9.29 16.82 7.13
C GLN A 125 -8.71 17.91 8.04
N GLU A 126 -9.54 18.72 8.71
CA GLU A 126 -9.08 19.71 9.69
C GLU A 126 -8.34 19.02 10.86
N ALA A 127 -8.95 17.99 11.45
CA ALA A 127 -8.33 17.25 12.56
C ALA A 127 -7.03 16.56 12.13
N SER A 128 -7.00 15.96 10.94
CA SER A 128 -5.80 15.31 10.39
C SER A 128 -4.68 16.32 10.14
N THR A 129 -4.99 17.44 9.48
CA THR A 129 -4.03 18.53 9.25
C THR A 129 -3.51 19.06 10.57
N GLN A 130 -4.36 19.31 11.56
CA GLN A 130 -3.95 19.77 12.89
C GLN A 130 -2.98 18.79 13.55
N GLN A 131 -3.27 17.48 13.52
CA GLN A 131 -2.37 16.46 14.07
C GLN A 131 -1.00 16.43 13.38
N THR A 132 -0.97 16.54 12.05
CA THR A 132 0.28 16.65 11.28
C THR A 132 1.07 17.89 11.68
N MET A 133 0.40 19.03 11.84
CA MET A 133 1.05 20.28 12.24
C MET A 133 1.57 20.23 13.68
N ASP A 134 0.82 19.64 14.61
CA ASP A 134 1.26 19.41 15.99
C ASP A 134 2.46 18.45 16.05
N TYR A 135 2.47 17.43 15.20
CA TYR A 135 3.63 16.56 15.05
C TYR A 135 4.85 17.33 14.54
N LEU A 136 4.70 18.15 13.49
CA LEU A 136 5.80 18.96 12.95
C LEU A 136 6.34 19.94 13.98
N LYS A 137 5.46 20.64 14.72
CA LYS A 137 5.86 21.57 15.80
C LYS A 137 6.65 20.86 16.90
N ARG A 138 6.18 19.69 17.35
CA ARG A 138 6.86 18.89 18.39
C ARG A 138 8.23 18.37 17.96
N ASN A 139 8.43 18.11 16.67
CA ASN A 139 9.70 17.59 16.14
C ASN A 139 10.58 18.66 15.48
N SER A 140 10.17 19.93 15.53
CA SER A 140 10.83 21.03 14.82
C SER A 140 12.28 21.30 15.24
N ASP A 141 12.61 21.01 16.50
CA ASP A 141 13.96 21.12 17.04
C ASP A 141 14.93 20.14 16.35
N GLN A 142 14.44 19.04 15.77
CA GLN A 142 15.24 18.12 14.96
C GLN A 142 15.46 18.60 13.50
N TYR A 143 14.64 19.53 13.02
CA TYR A 143 14.62 19.97 11.61
C TYR A 143 14.95 21.47 11.43
N GLY A 144 15.72 22.05 12.34
CA GLY A 144 16.27 23.40 12.18
C GLY A 144 15.30 24.54 12.47
N GLY A 145 14.22 24.31 13.22
CA GLY A 145 13.36 25.38 13.74
C GLY A 145 12.49 26.08 12.70
N ILE A 146 12.25 25.46 11.53
CA ILE A 146 11.38 25.98 10.46
C ILE A 146 9.98 26.34 10.97
N THR A 147 9.47 25.62 11.98
CA THR A 147 8.13 25.86 12.54
C THR A 147 8.05 27.07 13.47
N ASN A 148 9.16 27.73 13.79
CA ASN A 148 9.19 28.93 14.64
C ASN A 148 9.07 30.24 13.83
N SER A 149 8.87 30.13 12.51
CA SER A 149 8.70 31.28 11.62
C SER A 149 7.23 31.75 11.58
N PRO A 150 6.96 33.07 11.63
CA PRO A 150 5.61 33.61 11.39
C PRO A 150 5.00 33.18 10.04
N MET A 151 5.85 32.90 9.05
CA MET A 151 5.40 32.39 7.74
C MET A 151 4.85 30.97 7.85
N PHE A 152 5.42 30.14 8.73
CA PHE A 152 4.93 28.79 9.00
C PHE A 152 3.55 28.84 9.67
N ASP A 153 3.37 29.68 10.69
CA ASP A 153 2.05 29.82 11.34
C ASP A 153 0.99 30.38 10.38
N SER A 154 1.34 31.32 9.49
CA SER A 154 0.42 31.80 8.44
C SER A 154 0.01 30.67 7.50
N LYS A 155 0.98 29.90 6.99
CA LYS A 155 0.72 28.77 6.08
C LYS A 155 -0.06 27.64 6.75
N MET A 156 0.19 27.41 8.04
CA MET A 156 -0.55 26.47 8.86
C MET A 156 -2.02 26.89 8.99
N ASN A 157 -2.28 28.16 9.28
CA ASN A 157 -3.65 28.67 9.37
C ASN A 157 -4.38 28.63 8.02
N GLU A 158 -3.70 28.96 6.92
CA GLU A 158 -4.24 28.79 5.56
C GLU A 158 -4.64 27.33 5.30
N ALA A 159 -3.74 26.38 5.58
CA ALA A 159 -4.01 24.96 5.38
C ALA A 159 -5.16 24.42 6.26
N LEU A 160 -5.29 24.92 7.50
CA LEU A 160 -6.41 24.57 8.38
C LEU A 160 -7.73 25.14 7.89
N GLU A 161 -7.74 26.37 7.36
CA GLU A 161 -8.95 26.97 6.79
C GLU A 161 -9.38 26.23 5.52
N GLU A 162 -8.44 25.92 4.62
CA GLU A 162 -8.70 25.09 3.43
C GLU A 162 -9.27 23.72 3.81
N ALA A 163 -8.68 23.07 4.82
CA ALA A 163 -9.16 21.78 5.33
C ALA A 163 -10.58 21.87 5.92
N ARG A 164 -10.88 22.95 6.64
CA ARG A 164 -12.22 23.20 7.21
C ARG A 164 -13.25 23.47 6.11
N GLU A 165 -12.90 24.27 5.11
CA GLU A 165 -13.76 24.52 3.94
C GLU A 165 -14.02 23.22 3.17
N ALA A 166 -13.01 22.35 3.00
CA ALA A 166 -13.16 21.05 2.37
C ALA A 166 -14.13 20.14 3.15
N ASP A 167 -13.95 20.02 4.47
CA ASP A 167 -14.85 19.23 5.33
C ASP A 167 -16.31 19.76 5.26
N GLN A 168 -16.52 21.08 5.18
CA GLN A 168 -17.85 21.70 5.07
C GLN A 168 -18.50 21.52 3.70
N ASN A 169 -17.72 21.66 2.62
CA ASN A 169 -18.26 21.72 1.26
C ASN A 169 -18.41 20.33 0.62
N ASP A 170 -17.70 19.31 1.13
CA ASP A 170 -17.57 18.03 0.43
C ASP A 170 -18.05 16.79 1.21
N GLY A 171 -18.63 16.95 2.40
CA GLY A 171 -19.08 15.83 3.23
C GLY A 171 -20.04 14.86 2.52
N ARG A 172 -20.97 15.38 1.69
CA ARG A 172 -21.86 14.53 0.89
C ARG A 172 -21.10 13.74 -0.19
N LYS A 173 -20.16 14.38 -0.90
CA LYS A 173 -19.39 13.71 -1.95
C LYS A 173 -18.46 12.66 -1.34
N ARG A 174 -17.84 12.96 -0.20
CA ARG A 174 -17.02 12.00 0.56
C ARG A 174 -17.84 10.78 0.98
N SER A 175 -19.03 10.98 1.55
CA SER A 175 -19.93 9.88 1.92
C SER A 175 -20.29 9.03 0.69
N GLU A 176 -20.71 9.65 -0.42
CA GLU A 176 -20.99 8.92 -1.68
C GLU A 176 -19.79 8.08 -2.18
N LEU A 177 -18.56 8.60 -2.08
CA LEU A 177 -17.34 7.85 -2.42
C LEU A 177 -17.07 6.68 -1.47
N ILE A 178 -17.20 6.89 -0.17
CA ILE A 178 -17.00 5.84 0.85
C ILE A 178 -17.95 4.67 0.59
N HIS A 179 -19.24 4.95 0.35
CA HIS A 179 -20.22 3.90 0.07
C HIS A 179 -19.89 3.16 -1.23
N LYS A 180 -19.49 3.85 -2.31
CA LYS A 180 -19.03 3.20 -3.55
C LYS A 180 -17.83 2.28 -3.32
N GLU A 181 -16.84 2.72 -2.55
CA GLU A 181 -15.65 1.92 -2.23
C GLU A 181 -16.00 0.70 -1.40
N MET A 182 -16.81 0.88 -0.36
CA MET A 182 -17.25 -0.20 0.50
C MET A 182 -18.07 -1.22 -0.28
N ASP A 183 -18.96 -0.80 -1.17
CA ASP A 183 -19.73 -1.73 -2.00
C ASP A 183 -18.86 -2.45 -3.05
N ALA A 184 -17.80 -1.82 -3.55
CA ALA A 184 -16.92 -2.42 -4.56
C ALA A 184 -15.81 -3.33 -3.98
N LEU A 185 -15.39 -3.10 -2.73
CA LEU A 185 -14.29 -3.81 -2.07
C LEU A 185 -14.76 -4.79 -1.00
N PHE A 186 -15.88 -4.52 -0.33
CA PHE A 186 -16.41 -5.37 0.71
C PHE A 186 -17.49 -6.30 0.13
N ASP A 187 -17.09 -7.51 -0.27
CA ASP A 187 -18.02 -8.56 -0.70
C ASP A 187 -18.75 -9.18 0.50
N GLU A 188 -19.70 -8.40 1.03
CA GLU A 188 -20.57 -8.80 2.13
C GLU A 188 -21.28 -10.13 1.81
N LYS A 189 -21.71 -10.29 0.57
CA LYS A 189 -22.46 -11.46 0.12
C LYS A 189 -21.59 -12.72 0.16
N GLY A 190 -20.39 -12.67 -0.42
CA GLY A 190 -19.46 -13.80 -0.41
C GLY A 190 -18.98 -14.20 0.99
N LEU A 191 -18.97 -13.27 1.95
CA LEU A 191 -18.66 -13.55 3.35
C LEU A 191 -19.86 -14.15 4.11
N ILE A 192 -21.07 -13.64 3.89
CA ILE A 192 -22.26 -14.00 4.67
C ILE A 192 -22.93 -15.29 4.18
N GLU A 193 -23.07 -15.50 2.86
CA GLU A 193 -23.83 -16.63 2.32
C GLU A 193 -23.33 -18.01 2.80
N PRO A 194 -22.01 -18.28 2.88
CA PRO A 194 -21.52 -19.53 3.43
C PRO A 194 -21.91 -19.75 4.90
N ILE A 195 -21.91 -18.69 5.70
CA ILE A 195 -22.27 -18.73 7.12
C ILE A 195 -23.78 -18.95 7.28
N GLU A 196 -24.61 -18.28 6.48
CA GLU A 196 -26.07 -18.48 6.46
C GLU A 196 -26.44 -19.91 6.03
N ALA A 197 -25.69 -20.51 5.09
CA ALA A 197 -25.88 -21.91 4.71
C ALA A 197 -25.59 -22.88 5.87
N LEU A 198 -24.59 -22.58 6.71
CA LEU A 198 -24.29 -23.36 7.92
C LEU A 198 -25.32 -23.18 9.02
N ILE A 199 -25.80 -21.95 9.24
CA ILE A 199 -26.92 -21.71 10.16
C ILE A 199 -28.12 -22.57 9.76
N LYS A 200 -28.49 -22.55 8.48
CA LYS A 200 -29.60 -23.36 7.95
C LYS A 200 -29.37 -24.86 8.15
N LEU A 201 -28.14 -25.34 7.97
CA LEU A 201 -27.79 -26.75 8.21
C LEU A 201 -27.96 -27.11 9.70
N GLY A 202 -27.48 -26.27 10.61
CA GLY A 202 -27.59 -26.50 12.06
C GLY A 202 -29.04 -26.52 12.57
N GLU A 203 -29.98 -25.93 11.81
CA GLU A 203 -31.41 -25.87 12.13
C GLU A 203 -32.23 -27.01 11.54
N GLU A 204 -31.62 -27.90 10.75
CA GLU A 204 -32.34 -29.04 10.18
C GLU A 204 -32.90 -29.95 11.29
N PRO A 205 -34.16 -30.40 11.18
CA PRO A 205 -34.76 -31.28 12.19
C PRO A 205 -33.95 -32.58 12.38
N GLY A 206 -33.59 -32.87 13.63
CA GLY A 206 -32.78 -34.06 13.97
C GLY A 206 -31.28 -33.87 13.76
N MET A 207 -30.82 -32.65 13.46
CA MET A 207 -29.39 -32.32 13.45
C MET A 207 -28.81 -32.42 14.88
N THR A 208 -27.66 -33.06 14.99
CA THR A 208 -26.85 -33.11 16.22
C THR A 208 -25.50 -32.45 15.93
N LEU A 209 -24.78 -31.98 16.97
CA LEU A 209 -23.47 -31.36 16.76
C LEU A 209 -22.48 -32.28 15.99
N PRO A 210 -22.34 -33.58 16.32
CA PRO A 210 -21.46 -34.47 15.56
C PRO A 210 -21.86 -34.61 14.09
N LEU A 211 -23.17 -34.67 13.79
CA LEU A 211 -23.67 -34.76 12.42
C LEU A 211 -23.45 -33.44 11.66
N PHE A 212 -23.68 -32.31 12.33
CA PHE A 212 -23.44 -30.98 11.81
C PHE A 212 -21.97 -30.80 11.40
N LEU A 213 -21.02 -31.06 12.31
CA LEU A 213 -19.59 -30.95 12.05
C LEU A 213 -19.14 -31.91 10.94
N LYS A 214 -19.66 -33.14 10.95
CA LYS A 214 -19.39 -34.12 9.90
C LYS A 214 -19.85 -33.59 8.54
N ILE A 215 -21.09 -33.12 8.42
CA ILE A 215 -21.64 -32.60 7.16
C ILE A 215 -20.89 -31.33 6.74
N GLN A 216 -20.54 -30.45 7.67
CA GLN A 216 -19.76 -29.25 7.41
C GLN A 216 -18.41 -29.61 6.76
N ILE A 217 -17.68 -30.59 7.31
CA ILE A 217 -16.41 -31.06 6.76
C ILE A 217 -16.62 -31.80 5.43
N GLU A 218 -17.61 -32.68 5.34
CA GLU A 218 -17.91 -33.46 4.13
C GLU A 218 -18.36 -32.58 2.96
N LYS A 219 -19.07 -31.48 3.25
CA LYS A 219 -19.51 -30.45 2.30
C LYS A 219 -18.57 -29.25 2.24
N GLY A 220 -17.46 -29.25 3.00
CA GLY A 220 -16.41 -28.23 2.96
C GLY A 220 -16.84 -26.83 3.31
N MET A 221 -17.94 -26.73 4.05
CA MET A 221 -18.52 -25.45 4.45
C MET A 221 -17.64 -24.78 5.50
N ASP A 222 -16.78 -25.53 6.21
CA ASP A 222 -15.70 -24.99 7.05
C ASP A 222 -14.71 -24.15 6.24
N LYS A 223 -14.36 -24.59 5.01
CA LYS A 223 -13.42 -23.88 4.13
C LYS A 223 -14.02 -22.63 3.51
N ALA A 224 -15.29 -22.67 3.16
CA ALA A 224 -16.00 -21.50 2.64
C ALA A 224 -16.04 -20.33 3.64
N MET A 225 -15.95 -20.61 4.95
CA MET A 225 -15.87 -19.58 5.99
C MET A 225 -14.46 -18.99 6.21
N GLU A 226 -13.41 -19.54 5.60
CA GLU A 226 -12.03 -19.01 5.76
C GLU A 226 -11.83 -17.66 5.04
N GLY A 227 -12.81 -17.20 4.24
CA GLY A 227 -12.74 -15.93 3.54
C GLY A 227 -11.93 -15.95 2.24
N SER A 228 -11.48 -17.12 1.78
CA SER A 228 -10.63 -17.21 0.57
C SER A 228 -11.30 -16.64 -0.68
N ALA A 229 -12.64 -16.63 -0.77
CA ALA A 229 -13.35 -16.01 -1.89
C ALA A 229 -13.05 -14.51 -2.02
N VAL A 230 -12.99 -13.78 -0.90
CA VAL A 230 -12.67 -12.34 -0.91
C VAL A 230 -11.18 -12.07 -1.14
N VAL A 231 -10.32 -13.04 -0.84
CA VAL A 231 -8.88 -12.96 -1.14
C VAL A 231 -8.62 -12.88 -2.65
N ARG A 232 -9.39 -13.64 -3.45
CA ARG A 232 -9.23 -13.67 -4.90
C ARG A 232 -9.50 -12.30 -5.54
N ASP A 233 -10.58 -11.63 -5.15
CA ASP A 233 -10.93 -10.32 -5.72
C ASP A 233 -9.91 -9.24 -5.36
N GLY A 234 -9.31 -9.35 -4.17
CA GLY A 234 -8.14 -8.55 -3.79
C GLY A 234 -6.95 -8.79 -4.72
N MET A 235 -6.64 -10.06 -5.05
CA MET A 235 -5.56 -10.40 -5.99
C MET A 235 -5.82 -9.86 -7.41
N VAL A 236 -7.07 -9.95 -7.89
CA VAL A 236 -7.47 -9.38 -9.19
C VAL A 236 -7.26 -7.86 -9.20
N TYR A 237 -7.74 -7.16 -8.18
CA TYR A 237 -7.56 -5.71 -8.04
C TYR A 237 -6.08 -5.31 -8.05
N GLN A 238 -5.23 -6.03 -7.31
CA GLN A 238 -3.78 -5.78 -7.28
C GLN A 238 -3.12 -6.01 -8.64
N LEU A 239 -3.55 -7.02 -9.39
CA LEU A 239 -3.07 -7.28 -10.75
C LEU A 239 -3.51 -6.18 -11.73
N ASP A 240 -4.78 -5.78 -11.68
CA ASP A 240 -5.31 -4.72 -12.54
C ASP A 240 -4.62 -3.37 -12.27
N MET A 241 -4.34 -3.08 -11.00
CA MET A 241 -3.54 -1.93 -10.60
C MET A 241 -2.12 -1.98 -11.19
N ALA A 242 -1.41 -3.09 -11.04
CA ALA A 242 -0.05 -3.23 -11.57
C ALA A 242 -0.01 -3.10 -13.10
N LYS A 243 -1.04 -3.61 -13.79
CA LYS A 243 -1.22 -3.46 -15.25
C LYS A 243 -1.51 -2.02 -15.65
N ALA A 244 -2.39 -1.32 -14.92
CA ALA A 244 -2.70 0.08 -15.19
C ALA A 244 -1.47 0.99 -15.01
N TRP A 245 -0.74 0.78 -13.90
CA TRP A 245 0.51 1.48 -13.62
C TRP A 245 1.69 1.02 -14.48
N LYS A 246 1.58 -0.12 -15.18
CA LYS A 246 2.67 -0.69 -15.97
C LYS A 246 3.99 -0.82 -15.17
N THR A 247 3.93 -1.20 -13.89
CA THR A 247 5.06 -1.05 -12.93
C THR A 247 6.39 -1.60 -13.43
N ASN A 248 6.52 -2.92 -13.52
CA ASN A 248 7.58 -3.63 -14.24
C ASN A 248 7.06 -5.03 -14.62
N PRO A 249 7.64 -5.69 -15.63
CA PRO A 249 7.10 -6.95 -16.13
C PRO A 249 7.11 -8.08 -15.09
N PHE A 250 8.07 -8.10 -14.17
CA PHE A 250 8.20 -9.16 -13.18
C PHE A 250 7.23 -9.03 -12.01
N GLU A 251 6.86 -7.80 -11.62
CA GLU A 251 5.79 -7.59 -10.65
C GLU A 251 4.42 -7.97 -11.23
N ILE A 252 4.18 -7.65 -12.51
CA ILE A 252 2.98 -8.11 -13.20
C ILE A 252 2.97 -9.64 -13.28
N GLU A 253 4.09 -10.27 -13.69
CA GLU A 253 4.22 -11.74 -13.74
C GLU A 253 3.98 -12.37 -12.36
N GLU A 254 4.51 -11.78 -11.29
CA GLU A 254 4.31 -12.24 -9.92
C GLU A 254 2.82 -12.30 -9.55
N LYS A 255 2.10 -11.20 -9.75
CA LYS A 255 0.67 -11.13 -9.45
C LYS A 255 -0.15 -12.07 -10.34
N GLU A 256 0.21 -12.22 -11.61
CA GLU A 256 -0.43 -13.20 -12.52
C GLU A 256 -0.22 -14.64 -12.05
N ARG A 257 1.00 -14.99 -11.63
CA ARG A 257 1.34 -16.33 -11.16
C ARG A 257 0.70 -16.64 -9.82
N ILE A 258 0.60 -15.66 -8.91
CA ILE A 258 -0.10 -15.83 -7.63
C ILE A 258 -1.59 -16.07 -7.87
N LEU A 259 -2.24 -15.26 -8.71
CA LEU A 259 -3.66 -15.44 -9.05
C LEU A 259 -3.90 -16.79 -9.75
N LEU A 260 -3.04 -17.18 -10.69
CA LEU A 260 -3.12 -18.49 -11.35
C LEU A 260 -2.93 -19.64 -10.36
N ALA A 261 -2.00 -19.52 -9.40
CA ALA A 261 -1.80 -20.53 -8.37
C ALA A 261 -3.03 -20.66 -7.48
N PHE A 262 -3.62 -19.54 -7.06
CA PHE A 262 -4.89 -19.50 -6.35
C PHE A 262 -5.99 -20.23 -7.13
N ASP A 263 -6.23 -19.84 -8.38
CA ASP A 263 -7.28 -20.42 -9.23
C ASP A 263 -7.05 -21.92 -9.49
N THR A 264 -5.80 -22.33 -9.66
CA THR A 264 -5.44 -23.74 -9.85
C THR A 264 -5.73 -24.55 -8.58
N LEU A 265 -5.36 -24.06 -7.41
CA LEU A 265 -5.62 -24.72 -6.13
C LEU A 265 -7.13 -24.78 -5.86
N ALA A 266 -7.84 -23.67 -6.12
CA ALA A 266 -9.29 -23.56 -5.99
C ALA A 266 -10.00 -24.60 -6.86
N SER A 267 -9.58 -24.75 -8.13
CA SER A 267 -10.19 -25.71 -9.07
C SER A 267 -10.01 -27.18 -8.68
N LYS A 268 -8.95 -27.49 -7.92
CA LYS A 268 -8.67 -28.85 -7.41
C LYS A 268 -9.32 -29.10 -6.06
N ALA A 269 -9.62 -28.04 -5.31
CA ALA A 269 -10.31 -28.15 -4.06
C ALA A 269 -11.75 -28.61 -4.29
N LYS A 270 -12.21 -29.55 -3.46
CA LYS A 270 -13.55 -30.13 -3.55
C LYS A 270 -14.68 -29.09 -3.51
N PHE A 271 -14.39 -27.90 -2.98
CA PHE A 271 -15.35 -26.83 -2.69
C PHE A 271 -15.04 -25.52 -3.40
N GLY A 272 -14.11 -25.51 -4.36
CA GLY A 272 -13.71 -24.29 -5.05
C GLY A 272 -12.93 -23.30 -4.19
N VAL A 273 -12.58 -23.67 -2.96
CA VAL A 273 -11.84 -22.84 -2.01
C VAL A 273 -10.46 -23.48 -1.77
N PRO A 274 -9.36 -22.80 -2.12
CA PRO A 274 -8.04 -23.36 -1.94
C PRO A 274 -7.65 -23.41 -0.46
N ASN A 275 -6.76 -24.33 -0.12
CA ASN A 275 -6.15 -24.34 1.21
C ASN A 275 -5.25 -23.10 1.39
N SER A 276 -5.54 -22.31 2.42
CA SER A 276 -4.84 -21.03 2.68
C SER A 276 -3.33 -21.20 2.89
N LEU A 277 -2.87 -22.27 3.54
CA LEU A 277 -1.44 -22.56 3.69
C LEU A 277 -0.79 -22.89 2.35
N GLU A 278 -1.46 -23.67 1.48
CA GLU A 278 -0.93 -23.99 0.15
C GLU A 278 -0.81 -22.74 -0.73
N VAL A 279 -1.79 -21.83 -0.66
CA VAL A 279 -1.74 -20.52 -1.35
C VAL A 279 -0.55 -19.71 -0.83
N THR A 280 -0.40 -19.56 0.48
CA THR A 280 0.71 -18.81 1.09
C THR A 280 2.07 -19.40 0.75
N LEU A 281 2.19 -20.73 0.70
CA LEU A 281 3.44 -21.39 0.29
C LEU A 281 3.73 -21.19 -1.20
N ALA A 282 2.70 -21.22 -2.06
CA ALA A 282 2.84 -20.95 -3.48
C ALA A 282 3.27 -19.50 -3.73
N ASP A 283 2.61 -18.55 -3.07
CA ASP A 283 2.95 -17.13 -3.10
C ASP A 283 4.41 -16.89 -2.67
N ASN A 284 4.79 -17.32 -1.46
CA ASN A 284 6.15 -17.19 -0.95
C ASN A 284 7.21 -17.75 -1.92
N ARG A 285 6.91 -18.86 -2.58
CA ARG A 285 7.83 -19.44 -3.58
C ARG A 285 7.93 -18.57 -4.83
N ILE A 286 6.82 -18.06 -5.34
CA ILE A 286 6.79 -17.17 -6.51
C ILE A 286 7.53 -15.87 -6.20
N CYS A 287 7.21 -15.23 -5.07
CA CYS A 287 7.88 -14.02 -4.61
C CYS A 287 9.40 -14.23 -4.52
N ARG A 288 9.86 -15.30 -3.84
CA ARG A 288 11.30 -15.61 -3.75
C ARG A 288 11.99 -15.83 -5.10
N GLU A 289 11.27 -16.36 -6.09
CA GLU A 289 11.80 -16.59 -7.43
C GLU A 289 11.95 -15.29 -8.22
N LEU A 290 10.98 -14.37 -8.11
CA LEU A 290 10.92 -13.15 -8.90
C LEU A 290 11.57 -11.94 -8.22
N GLU A 291 11.72 -11.95 -6.90
CA GLU A 291 12.33 -10.86 -6.12
C GLU A 291 13.70 -10.42 -6.67
N PRO A 292 14.66 -11.32 -6.96
CA PRO A 292 15.94 -10.90 -7.52
C PRO A 292 15.81 -10.21 -8.87
N LYS A 293 14.83 -10.59 -9.70
CA LYS A 293 14.59 -9.97 -11.02
C LYS A 293 13.96 -8.59 -10.87
N LYS A 294 13.01 -8.43 -9.95
CA LYS A 294 12.40 -7.13 -9.61
C LYS A 294 13.47 -6.16 -9.10
N ILE A 295 14.31 -6.60 -8.17
CA ILE A 295 15.42 -5.80 -7.64
C ILE A 295 16.39 -5.42 -8.76
N TYR A 296 16.81 -6.38 -9.58
CA TYR A 296 17.71 -6.11 -10.71
C TYR A 296 17.10 -5.08 -11.69
N TRP A 297 15.84 -5.26 -12.05
CA TRP A 297 15.11 -4.35 -12.95
C TRP A 297 15.06 -2.93 -12.39
N ASN A 298 14.61 -2.79 -11.15
CA ASN A 298 14.46 -1.47 -10.51
C ASN A 298 15.81 -0.79 -10.31
N GLU A 299 16.83 -1.50 -9.82
CA GLU A 299 18.16 -0.91 -9.64
C GLU A 299 18.80 -0.48 -10.96
N LEU A 300 18.62 -1.26 -12.03
CA LEU A 300 19.13 -0.91 -13.36
C LEU A 300 18.37 0.30 -13.93
N LYS A 301 17.04 0.30 -13.81
CA LYS A 301 16.18 1.41 -14.20
C LYS A 301 16.59 2.71 -13.49
N ASP A 302 16.63 2.69 -12.15
CA ASP A 302 16.88 3.87 -11.34
C ASP A 302 18.27 4.47 -11.64
N ARG A 303 19.30 3.62 -11.78
CA ARG A 303 20.65 4.10 -12.15
C ARG A 303 20.70 4.75 -13.53
N PHE A 304 19.96 4.20 -14.49
CA PHE A 304 19.91 4.78 -15.83
C PHE A 304 19.20 6.13 -15.83
N PHE A 305 18.04 6.24 -15.18
CA PHE A 305 17.31 7.52 -15.11
C PHE A 305 18.03 8.56 -14.25
N ASN A 306 18.75 8.16 -13.20
CA ASN A 306 19.61 9.09 -12.45
C ASN A 306 20.65 9.76 -13.36
N ILE A 307 21.27 9.03 -14.28
CA ILE A 307 22.21 9.63 -15.24
C ILE A 307 21.48 10.64 -16.15
N LEU A 308 20.27 10.34 -16.61
CA LEU A 308 19.47 11.29 -17.40
C LEU A 308 19.12 12.56 -16.59
N ASP A 309 18.68 12.41 -15.35
CA ASP A 309 18.32 13.51 -14.46
C ASP A 309 19.55 14.38 -14.10
N HIS A 310 20.72 13.76 -13.97
CA HIS A 310 22.00 14.45 -13.79
C HIS A 310 22.39 15.26 -15.02
N LEU A 311 22.14 14.73 -16.23
CA LEU A 311 22.38 15.45 -17.49
C LEU A 311 21.43 16.64 -17.64
N ASP A 312 20.15 16.46 -17.31
CA ASP A 312 19.14 17.53 -17.27
C ASP A 312 19.53 18.63 -16.27
N SER A 313 19.87 18.24 -15.04
CA SER A 313 20.35 19.16 -14.00
C SER A 313 21.61 19.93 -14.46
N LEU A 314 22.53 19.24 -15.13
CA LEU A 314 23.76 19.85 -15.64
C LEU A 314 23.48 20.90 -16.72
N ILE A 315 22.61 20.63 -17.69
CA ILE A 315 22.29 21.63 -18.73
C ILE A 315 21.50 22.80 -18.15
N ILE A 316 20.53 22.56 -17.26
CA ILE A 316 19.75 23.62 -16.61
C ILE A 316 20.67 24.54 -15.80
N ALA A 317 21.58 23.99 -14.98
CA ALA A 317 22.53 24.77 -14.19
C ALA A 317 23.37 25.73 -15.05
N ASN A 318 23.73 25.31 -16.27
CA ASN A 318 24.53 26.08 -17.22
C ASN A 318 23.72 27.08 -18.06
N SER A 319 22.38 26.98 -18.06
CA SER A 319 21.50 27.83 -18.87
C SER A 319 21.07 29.12 -18.16
N GLN A 320 20.49 30.04 -18.93
CA GLN A 320 19.83 31.25 -18.43
C GLN A 320 18.54 30.98 -17.64
N TYR A 321 17.97 29.77 -17.69
CA TYR A 321 16.74 29.43 -16.96
C TYR A 321 17.00 28.94 -15.55
N PHE A 322 18.26 28.77 -15.14
CA PHE A 322 18.57 28.78 -13.73
C PHE A 322 18.14 30.15 -13.13
N PRO A 323 17.40 30.21 -12.00
CA PRO A 323 16.99 29.11 -11.10
C PRO A 323 15.49 28.77 -11.15
N SER A 324 14.84 28.91 -12.31
CA SER A 324 13.39 28.77 -12.49
C SER A 324 12.87 27.32 -12.53
N TYR A 325 13.76 26.33 -12.36
CA TYR A 325 13.44 24.90 -12.37
C TYR A 325 13.62 24.26 -10.99
N ALA A 326 12.92 23.16 -10.72
CA ALA A 326 13.24 22.29 -9.59
C ALA A 326 14.64 21.66 -9.79
N PRO A 327 15.42 21.43 -8.72
CA PRO A 327 15.10 21.72 -7.32
C PRO A 327 15.34 23.19 -6.91
N TYR A 328 15.89 24.04 -7.78
CA TYR A 328 16.24 25.42 -7.42
C TYR A 328 15.04 26.27 -6.97
N THR A 329 13.85 26.03 -7.52
CA THR A 329 12.61 26.70 -7.09
C THR A 329 12.25 26.36 -5.64
N MET A 330 12.67 25.19 -5.14
CA MET A 330 12.41 24.71 -3.78
C MET A 330 13.42 25.24 -2.75
N MET A 331 14.53 25.83 -3.19
CA MET A 331 15.53 26.42 -2.30
C MET A 331 15.12 27.82 -1.84
N ALA A 332 15.40 28.15 -0.58
CA ALA A 332 14.91 29.35 0.07
C ALA A 332 15.57 30.63 -0.46
N THR A 333 16.89 30.60 -0.68
CA THR A 333 17.66 31.80 -1.04
C THR A 333 18.33 31.68 -2.41
N TYR A 334 18.57 32.82 -3.05
CA TYR A 334 19.31 32.85 -4.32
C TYR A 334 20.78 32.40 -4.17
N ASN A 335 21.40 32.65 -3.02
CA ASN A 335 22.77 32.22 -2.75
C ASN A 335 22.87 30.70 -2.67
N GLU A 336 21.96 30.03 -1.96
CA GLU A 336 21.89 28.56 -1.93
C GLU A 336 21.70 27.97 -3.33
N LYS A 337 20.81 28.57 -4.14
CA LYS A 337 20.61 28.16 -5.54
C LYS A 337 21.90 28.25 -6.33
N LYS A 338 22.64 29.36 -6.18
CA LYS A 338 23.89 29.61 -6.90
C LYS A 338 24.98 28.63 -6.47
N GLU A 339 25.17 28.43 -5.17
CA GLU A 339 26.12 27.45 -4.64
C GLU A 339 25.81 26.04 -5.13
N HIS A 340 24.53 25.66 -5.15
CA HIS A 340 24.11 24.37 -5.69
C HIS A 340 24.38 24.28 -7.20
N ALA A 341 24.06 25.30 -7.99
CA ALA A 341 24.37 25.30 -9.43
C ALA A 341 25.88 25.22 -9.70
N GLU A 342 26.71 25.90 -8.89
CA GLU A 342 28.17 25.77 -8.97
C GLU A 342 28.63 24.35 -8.61
N TYR A 343 28.03 23.73 -7.60
CA TYR A 343 28.28 22.31 -7.28
C TYR A 343 27.93 21.40 -8.47
N ILE A 344 26.74 21.54 -9.06
CA ILE A 344 26.31 20.74 -10.22
C ILE A 344 27.32 20.90 -11.36
N LYS A 345 27.69 22.13 -11.74
CA LYS A 345 28.64 22.40 -12.82
C LYS A 345 30.00 21.72 -12.60
N ASN A 346 30.51 21.78 -11.37
CA ASN A 346 31.86 21.33 -11.06
C ASN A 346 31.94 19.83 -10.75
N CYS A 347 30.88 19.25 -10.18
CA CYS A 347 30.90 17.88 -9.64
C CYS A 347 30.08 16.89 -10.47
N MET A 348 28.98 17.31 -11.10
CA MET A 348 28.05 16.41 -11.75
C MET A 348 28.67 15.57 -12.88
N PRO A 349 29.54 16.12 -13.75
CA PRO A 349 30.23 15.29 -14.76
C PRO A 349 31.04 14.13 -14.15
N GLY A 350 31.63 14.34 -12.97
CA GLY A 350 32.34 13.29 -12.23
C GLY A 350 31.41 12.22 -11.67
N ILE A 351 30.25 12.63 -11.15
CA ILE A 351 29.20 11.74 -10.64
C ILE A 351 28.67 10.86 -11.78
N ILE A 352 28.32 11.46 -12.92
CA ILE A 352 27.85 10.75 -14.12
C ILE A 352 28.86 9.67 -14.55
N LYS A 353 30.16 10.01 -14.61
CA LYS A 353 31.20 9.03 -15.00
C LYS A 353 31.37 7.91 -13.98
N GLN A 354 31.09 8.17 -12.71
CA GLN A 354 31.15 7.13 -11.69
C GLN A 354 29.91 6.23 -11.76
N GLU A 355 28.73 6.77 -11.98
CA GLU A 355 27.50 6.01 -12.16
C GLU A 355 27.55 5.14 -13.44
N GLU A 356 28.08 5.67 -14.55
CA GLU A 356 28.33 4.91 -15.78
C GLU A 356 29.22 3.69 -15.51
N LYS A 357 30.32 3.87 -14.76
CA LYS A 357 31.19 2.75 -14.35
C LYS A 357 30.48 1.73 -13.47
N GLN A 358 29.57 2.19 -12.59
CA GLN A 358 28.79 1.27 -11.75
C GLN A 358 27.78 0.49 -12.60
N LEU A 359 27.14 1.14 -13.58
CA LEU A 359 26.24 0.50 -14.54
C LEU A 359 26.96 -0.63 -15.28
N GLU A 360 28.12 -0.34 -15.86
CA GLU A 360 28.92 -1.34 -16.57
C GLU A 360 29.41 -2.45 -15.63
N LYS A 361 29.93 -2.09 -14.45
CA LYS A 361 30.49 -3.06 -13.49
C LYS A 361 29.45 -4.03 -12.93
N TYR A 362 28.26 -3.54 -12.57
CA TYR A 362 27.26 -4.33 -11.85
C TYR A 362 26.22 -4.96 -12.78
N PHE A 363 25.95 -4.32 -13.93
CA PHE A 363 24.89 -4.75 -14.84
C PHE A 363 25.42 -5.19 -16.21
N GLY A 364 26.67 -4.89 -16.53
CA GLY A 364 27.28 -5.25 -17.82
C GLY A 364 26.72 -4.46 -19.00
N VAL A 365 26.14 -3.29 -18.74
CA VAL A 365 25.51 -2.43 -19.75
C VAL A 365 26.08 -1.01 -19.61
N THR A 366 26.42 -0.38 -20.71
CA THR A 366 26.84 1.03 -20.75
C THR A 366 25.63 1.97 -20.82
N PHE A 367 25.84 3.26 -20.50
CA PHE A 367 24.76 4.25 -20.57
C PHE A 367 24.12 4.32 -21.97
N LEU A 368 24.91 4.23 -23.04
CA LEU A 368 24.39 4.27 -24.40
C LEU A 368 23.65 3.00 -24.82
N GLU A 369 24.06 1.84 -24.31
CA GLU A 369 23.36 0.57 -24.56
C GLU A 369 22.00 0.50 -23.87
N MET A 370 21.78 1.23 -22.78
CA MET A 370 20.49 1.27 -22.07
C MET A 370 19.34 1.74 -22.96
N PHE A 371 19.60 2.63 -23.91
CA PHE A 371 18.58 3.08 -24.87
C PHE A 371 18.06 1.97 -25.79
N ASN A 372 18.78 0.85 -25.91
CA ASN A 372 18.34 -0.35 -26.63
C ASN A 372 17.83 -1.46 -25.70
N HIS A 373 17.98 -1.27 -24.39
CA HIS A 373 17.61 -2.25 -23.37
C HIS A 373 16.09 -2.35 -23.22
N GLU A 374 15.60 -3.52 -22.80
CA GLU A 374 14.17 -3.78 -22.61
C GLU A 374 13.51 -2.85 -21.59
N ILE A 375 14.25 -2.42 -20.56
CA ILE A 375 13.80 -1.44 -19.56
C ILE A 375 13.42 -0.12 -20.23
N PHE A 376 14.29 0.45 -21.07
CA PHE A 376 14.00 1.72 -21.71
C PHE A 376 12.75 1.63 -22.60
N LYS A 377 12.63 0.54 -23.37
CA LYS A 377 11.43 0.28 -24.20
C LYS A 377 10.18 0.18 -23.34
N TRP A 378 10.24 -0.54 -22.22
CA TRP A 378 9.14 -0.68 -21.29
C TRP A 378 8.68 0.67 -20.74
N GLU A 379 9.60 1.54 -20.32
CA GLU A 379 9.27 2.86 -19.77
C GLU A 379 8.70 3.81 -20.84
N VAL A 380 9.21 3.77 -22.07
CA VAL A 380 8.64 4.53 -23.20
C VAL A 380 7.23 4.06 -23.52
N GLU A 381 7.01 2.76 -23.69
CA GLU A 381 5.68 2.19 -23.92
C GLU A 381 4.75 2.35 -22.71
N GLY A 382 5.32 2.54 -21.52
CA GLY A 382 4.65 2.88 -20.27
C GLY A 382 4.26 4.35 -20.16
N ASN A 383 4.85 5.22 -20.97
CA ASN A 383 4.74 6.68 -20.82
C ASN A 383 5.29 7.18 -19.48
N HIS A 384 6.26 6.46 -18.90
CA HIS A 384 6.88 6.80 -17.62
C HIS A 384 8.07 7.75 -17.76
N ILE A 385 8.54 7.98 -18.99
CA ILE A 385 9.59 8.96 -19.24
C ILE A 385 8.96 10.35 -19.35
N ASP A 386 9.30 11.22 -18.41
CA ASP A 386 8.81 12.60 -18.36
C ASP A 386 9.40 13.48 -19.48
N TYR A 387 10.59 13.13 -19.97
CA TYR A 387 11.25 13.83 -21.07
C TYR A 387 10.68 13.41 -22.43
N SER A 388 10.62 14.36 -23.37
CA SER A 388 10.27 14.05 -24.76
C SER A 388 11.41 13.29 -25.45
N GLN A 389 11.07 12.57 -26.51
CA GLN A 389 12.07 11.92 -27.37
C GLN A 389 13.15 12.90 -27.83
N PHE A 390 12.75 14.06 -28.35
CA PHE A 390 13.68 15.07 -28.86
C PHE A 390 14.64 15.56 -27.76
N TYR A 391 14.13 15.74 -26.53
CA TYR A 391 14.98 16.17 -25.43
C TYR A 391 15.91 15.07 -24.95
N THR A 392 15.44 13.83 -24.84
CA THR A 392 16.29 12.69 -24.49
C THR A 392 17.39 12.46 -25.52
N GLU A 393 17.10 12.62 -26.81
CA GLU A 393 18.12 12.59 -27.88
C GLU A 393 19.15 13.71 -27.72
N PHE A 394 18.72 14.92 -27.35
CA PHE A 394 19.63 16.03 -27.05
C PHE A 394 20.52 15.73 -25.84
N LEU A 395 19.97 15.23 -24.73
CA LEU A 395 20.74 14.83 -23.55
C LEU A 395 21.79 13.76 -23.93
N LYS A 396 21.37 12.72 -24.65
CA LYS A 396 22.22 11.61 -25.12
C LYS A 396 23.32 12.05 -26.09
N ASN A 397 22.98 12.87 -27.08
CA ASN A 397 23.86 13.14 -28.22
C ASN A 397 24.67 14.44 -28.09
N LYS A 398 24.28 15.36 -27.20
CA LYS A 398 24.91 16.68 -27.04
C LYS A 398 25.47 16.89 -25.63
N VAL A 399 24.64 16.72 -24.61
CA VAL A 399 25.04 17.00 -23.22
C VAL A 399 25.98 15.91 -22.70
N TYR A 400 25.62 14.64 -22.90
CA TYR A 400 26.38 13.50 -22.40
C TYR A 400 27.84 13.45 -22.91
N PRO A 401 28.13 13.67 -24.21
CA PRO A 401 29.51 13.73 -24.69
C PRO A 401 30.34 14.88 -24.09
N GLU A 402 29.70 15.98 -23.70
CA GLU A 402 30.34 17.15 -23.08
C GLU A 402 30.40 17.07 -21.55
N ALA A 403 29.73 16.09 -20.92
CA ALA A 403 29.77 15.84 -19.48
C ALA A 403 31.11 15.23 -19.04
N VAL A 404 32.19 15.98 -19.24
CA VAL A 404 33.57 15.62 -18.90
C VAL A 404 33.99 16.32 -17.62
N PRO A 405 34.56 15.61 -16.62
CA PRO A 405 35.04 16.23 -15.39
C PRO A 405 35.97 17.41 -15.64
N LEU A 406 35.75 18.50 -14.90
CA LEU A 406 36.51 19.75 -14.99
C LEU A 406 36.38 20.50 -16.33
N GLN A 407 35.38 20.15 -17.14
CA GLN A 407 35.02 20.89 -18.36
C GLN A 407 33.61 21.44 -18.23
N PHE A 408 33.39 22.64 -18.79
CA PHE A 408 32.07 23.25 -18.89
C PHE A 408 31.42 22.86 -20.21
N LEU A 409 30.09 22.80 -20.22
CA LEU A 409 29.32 22.63 -21.45
C LEU A 409 29.64 23.77 -22.43
N SER A 410 29.63 23.45 -23.72
CA SER A 410 29.91 24.41 -24.76
C SER A 410 28.77 25.43 -24.88
N ALA A 411 29.12 26.67 -25.25
CA ALA A 411 28.13 27.71 -25.49
C ALA A 411 27.10 27.29 -26.56
N ASN A 412 27.51 26.48 -27.54
CA ASN A 412 26.61 25.95 -28.56
C ASN A 412 25.55 25.01 -27.96
N THR A 413 25.96 24.06 -27.11
CA THR A 413 25.04 23.14 -26.42
C THR A 413 24.06 23.91 -25.53
N ILE A 414 24.54 24.90 -24.79
CA ILE A 414 23.70 25.77 -23.94
C ILE A 414 22.68 26.54 -24.79
N SER A 415 23.12 27.22 -25.87
CA SER A 415 22.22 27.98 -26.73
C SER A 415 21.22 27.11 -27.49
N GLU A 416 21.60 25.88 -27.88
CA GLU A 416 20.69 24.91 -28.50
C GLU A 416 19.59 24.49 -27.52
N PHE A 417 19.94 24.16 -26.27
CA PHE A 417 18.98 23.91 -25.21
C PHE A 417 17.99 25.07 -25.04
N GLU A 418 18.51 26.29 -24.95
CA GLU A 418 17.66 27.45 -24.65
C GLU A 418 16.69 27.75 -25.80
N SER A 419 17.22 27.89 -27.01
CA SER A 419 16.45 28.37 -28.17
C SER A 419 15.60 27.31 -28.86
N THR A 420 15.96 26.03 -28.74
CA THR A 420 15.30 24.95 -29.49
C THR A 420 14.51 23.98 -28.63
N ILE A 421 14.85 23.84 -27.35
CA ILE A 421 14.18 22.91 -26.43
C ILE A 421 13.27 23.68 -25.48
N HIS A 422 13.86 24.57 -24.69
CA HIS A 422 13.14 25.29 -23.64
C HIS A 422 12.14 26.28 -24.24
N ASP A 423 12.60 27.24 -25.04
CA ASP A 423 11.74 28.30 -25.60
C ASP A 423 10.63 27.75 -26.50
N LYS A 424 10.83 26.55 -27.07
CA LYS A 424 9.82 25.87 -27.89
C LYS A 424 8.90 24.96 -27.10
N ASN A 425 9.10 24.80 -25.79
CA ASN A 425 8.30 23.92 -24.93
C ASN A 425 8.23 22.47 -25.46
N VAL A 426 9.39 21.93 -25.85
CA VAL A 426 9.54 20.55 -26.35
C VAL A 426 10.33 19.64 -25.40
N MET A 427 10.59 20.09 -24.17
CA MET A 427 11.36 19.33 -23.17
C MET A 427 10.60 18.08 -22.67
N PHE A 428 9.31 18.22 -22.37
CA PHE A 428 8.52 17.19 -21.71
C PHE A 428 7.74 16.33 -22.69
N ASN A 429 7.56 15.06 -22.32
CA ASN A 429 6.74 14.09 -23.03
C ASN A 429 5.30 14.61 -23.13
N PRO A 430 4.75 14.78 -24.34
CA PRO A 430 3.38 15.25 -24.51
C PRO A 430 2.36 14.19 -24.07
N GLU A 431 2.75 12.93 -23.87
CA GLU A 431 1.87 11.80 -23.57
C GLU A 431 2.04 11.21 -22.16
N SER A 432 2.78 11.87 -21.26
CA SER A 432 2.93 11.38 -19.87
C SER A 432 1.59 11.24 -19.13
N TYR A 433 0.57 12.00 -19.54
CA TYR A 433 -0.80 11.89 -19.04
C TYR A 433 -1.45 10.51 -19.26
N LYS A 434 -0.95 9.72 -20.23
CA LYS A 434 -1.49 8.38 -20.50
C LYS A 434 -1.29 7.41 -19.33
N VAL A 435 -0.38 7.69 -18.41
CA VAL A 435 -0.25 6.93 -17.15
C VAL A 435 -1.51 7.12 -16.32
N GLU A 436 -1.90 8.38 -16.08
CA GLU A 436 -3.12 8.73 -15.36
C GLU A 436 -4.37 8.18 -16.06
N GLU A 437 -4.47 8.27 -17.39
CA GLU A 437 -5.63 7.73 -18.13
C GLU A 437 -5.86 6.24 -17.90
N ARG A 438 -4.79 5.42 -17.82
CA ARG A 438 -4.93 3.99 -17.54
C ARG A 438 -5.43 3.74 -16.11
N ILE A 439 -4.95 4.52 -15.15
CA ILE A 439 -5.36 4.42 -13.75
C ILE A 439 -6.80 4.88 -13.59
N VAL A 440 -7.16 6.04 -14.18
CA VAL A 440 -8.54 6.57 -14.24
C VAL A 440 -9.48 5.51 -14.78
N LYS A 441 -9.12 4.89 -15.92
CA LYS A 441 -9.93 3.84 -16.53
C LYS A 441 -10.13 2.66 -15.58
N MET A 442 -9.05 2.12 -15.00
CA MET A 442 -9.13 0.98 -14.09
C MET A 442 -9.97 1.30 -12.84
N MET A 443 -9.79 2.48 -12.25
CA MET A 443 -10.55 2.93 -11.09
C MET A 443 -12.03 3.10 -11.42
N ASN A 444 -12.36 3.73 -12.56
CA ASN A 444 -13.74 3.92 -12.99
C ASN A 444 -14.42 2.60 -13.37
N ASP A 445 -13.69 1.64 -13.93
CA ASP A 445 -14.21 0.29 -14.20
C ASP A 445 -14.55 -0.45 -12.89
N LYS A 446 -13.75 -0.26 -11.82
CA LYS A 446 -13.93 -0.93 -10.53
C LYS A 446 -14.96 -0.26 -9.60
N PHE A 447 -14.94 1.06 -9.52
CA PHE A 447 -15.70 1.85 -8.55
C PHE A 447 -16.87 2.65 -9.16
N GLY A 448 -17.01 2.60 -10.49
CA GLY A 448 -18.04 3.29 -11.25
C GLY A 448 -17.52 4.56 -11.93
N GLU A 449 -18.19 4.94 -13.02
CA GLU A 449 -17.81 6.08 -13.85
C GLU A 449 -17.72 7.39 -13.05
N GLY A 450 -16.66 8.17 -13.30
CA GLY A 450 -16.39 9.45 -12.64
C GLY A 450 -15.86 9.35 -11.21
N TYR A 451 -15.60 8.14 -10.70
CA TYR A 451 -15.06 7.92 -9.36
C TYR A 451 -13.70 8.59 -9.17
N TYR A 452 -12.76 8.38 -10.11
CA TYR A 452 -11.41 8.93 -10.00
C TYR A 452 -11.44 10.45 -9.90
N GLU A 453 -12.16 11.09 -10.81
CA GLU A 453 -12.27 12.55 -10.87
C GLU A 453 -12.93 13.13 -9.62
N GLN A 454 -13.94 12.43 -9.08
CA GLN A 454 -14.58 12.84 -7.84
C GLN A 454 -13.65 12.72 -6.62
N LYS A 455 -12.75 11.72 -6.60
CA LYS A 455 -11.87 11.45 -5.46
C LYS A 455 -10.55 12.22 -5.50
N PHE A 456 -9.92 12.31 -6.67
CA PHE A 456 -8.56 12.83 -6.83
C PHE A 456 -8.52 14.13 -7.64
N GLY A 457 -9.63 14.52 -8.28
CA GLY A 457 -9.60 15.52 -9.34
C GLY A 457 -8.96 14.96 -10.61
N ARG A 458 -8.73 15.84 -11.59
CA ARG A 458 -7.96 15.51 -12.79
C ARG A 458 -6.81 16.48 -12.91
N ALA A 459 -5.61 15.98 -13.16
CA ALA A 459 -4.48 16.87 -13.38
C ALA A 459 -4.64 17.61 -14.71
N ASP A 460 -4.43 18.93 -14.70
CA ASP A 460 -4.30 19.70 -15.93
C ASP A 460 -2.91 19.44 -16.52
N PHE A 461 -2.87 18.66 -17.60
CA PHE A 461 -1.63 18.47 -18.33
C PHE A 461 -1.40 19.64 -19.28
N PRO A 462 -0.33 20.44 -19.06
CA PRO A 462 -0.05 21.58 -19.93
C PRO A 462 0.23 21.10 -21.34
N GLN A 463 -0.26 21.84 -22.34
CA GLN A 463 0.06 21.56 -23.74
C GLN A 463 1.58 21.60 -23.94
N ARG A 464 2.11 20.54 -24.53
CA ARG A 464 3.53 20.40 -24.91
C ARG A 464 3.62 20.39 -26.44
N ASN A 465 4.66 21.02 -26.97
CA ASN A 465 4.87 21.11 -28.42
C ASN A 465 5.70 19.93 -28.98
N ALA A 466 6.19 19.06 -28.11
CA ALA A 466 6.93 17.88 -28.52
C ALA A 466 6.03 16.88 -29.26
N ALA A 467 6.63 16.05 -30.11
CA ALA A 467 5.96 14.90 -30.69
C ALA A 467 5.86 13.76 -29.66
N PRO A 468 4.83 12.90 -29.76
CA PRO A 468 4.79 11.62 -29.05
C PRO A 468 6.06 10.80 -29.27
N TRP A 469 6.40 9.98 -28.28
CA TRP A 469 7.50 9.03 -28.40
C TRP A 469 7.26 8.02 -29.53
N ASP A 470 8.29 7.78 -30.34
CA ASP A 470 8.33 6.70 -31.32
C ASP A 470 9.60 5.87 -31.11
N ILE A 471 9.46 4.83 -30.30
CA ILE A 471 10.57 3.93 -29.93
C ILE A 471 11.24 3.28 -31.15
N ASN A 472 10.53 3.11 -32.27
CA ASN A 472 11.09 2.49 -33.47
C ASN A 472 12.02 3.46 -34.22
N ASN A 473 11.84 4.76 -34.02
CA ASN A 473 12.64 5.82 -34.64
C ASN A 473 13.70 6.38 -33.68
N PHE A 474 13.77 5.91 -32.43
CA PHE A 474 14.78 6.30 -31.47
C PHE A 474 16.09 5.51 -31.73
N ASN A 475 17.15 6.18 -32.21
CA ASN A 475 18.46 5.56 -32.45
C ASN A 475 19.64 6.31 -31.83
#